data_AF-A0A1W1BK62-F1
#
_entry.id   AF-A0A1W1BK62-F1
#
_cell.length_a   1.000
_cell.length_b   1.000
_cell.length_c   1.000
_cell.angle_alpha   90.00
_cell.angle_beta   90.00
_cell.angle_gamma   90.00
#
_symmetry.space_group_name_H-M   'P 1'
#
loop_
_entity.id
_entity.type
_entity.pdbx_description
1 polymer ?
#
loop_
_entity_poly.entity_id
_entity_poly.type
_entity_poly.pdbx_seq_one_letter_code
_entity_poly.pdbx_strand_id
1 'polypeptide(L)'
;MKKELSIVAAFTVLSSVAFAGGSSAPVTVAPVWDVPVEQSKMFVYVSGGATSVEVNDNIQNGIILLPDVLNDSSNVWEGGIGYRHSEDLFATAFVQGDSLDEVSIINFAATVNYRFSDLVIMPYVGAIVGYSKLEWDNIPVDTTGHTNVESKLDADGMTFGLQAGAEYSLGENFTLFGKYQFLTMDHLMEIFKTSEIEHANLQNVQGGVRYEF
;
A
#
# COMPACT_ATOMS: atom_id res chain seq x y z
N MET A 1 -28.01 27.32 -7.14
CA MET A 1 -29.05 27.24 -6.09
C MET A 1 -28.97 25.84 -5.49
N LYS A 2 -28.64 25.77 -4.19
CA LYS A 2 -28.44 24.61 -3.29
C LYS A 2 -28.59 23.19 -3.88
N LYS A 3 -27.52 22.39 -3.76
CA LYS A 3 -27.64 20.94 -3.55
C LYS A 3 -26.90 20.58 -2.27
N GLU A 4 -27.66 20.60 -1.17
CA GLU A 4 -27.33 19.76 -0.02
C GLU A 4 -27.71 18.33 -0.41
N LEU A 5 -26.74 17.41 -0.39
CA LEU A 5 -27.04 15.98 -0.34
C LEU A 5 -25.93 15.25 0.43
N SER A 6 -26.17 15.20 1.74
CA SER A 6 -26.21 13.97 2.51
C SER A 6 -24.91 13.18 2.72
N ILE A 7 -24.17 13.60 3.74
CA ILE A 7 -23.14 12.85 4.51
C ILE A 7 -23.61 11.44 4.99
N VAL A 8 -24.88 11.09 4.79
CA VAL A 8 -25.47 9.80 5.19
C VAL A 8 -25.04 8.63 4.28
N ALA A 9 -24.63 8.88 3.03
CA ALA A 9 -24.34 7.80 2.09
C ALA A 9 -23.01 7.04 2.37
N ALA A 10 -22.05 7.67 3.05
CA ALA A 10 -20.76 7.05 3.37
C ALA A 10 -20.84 6.06 4.56
N PHE A 11 -21.88 6.15 5.40
CA PHE A 11 -22.02 5.28 6.57
C PHE A 11 -22.66 3.91 6.26
N THR A 12 -23.32 3.76 5.12
CA THR A 12 -24.09 2.55 4.80
C THR A 12 -23.21 1.38 4.29
N VAL A 13 -21.98 1.66 3.84
CA VAL A 13 -21.04 0.61 3.41
C VAL A 13 -20.36 -0.06 4.62
N LEU A 14 -20.36 0.59 5.79
CA LEU A 14 -19.76 0.06 7.03
C LEU A 14 -20.75 -0.69 7.93
N SER A 15 -22.06 -0.68 7.65
CA SER A 15 -23.07 -1.29 8.52
C SER A 15 -23.52 -2.70 8.13
N SER A 16 -22.96 -3.32 7.09
CA SER A 16 -23.30 -4.71 6.71
C SER A 16 -22.53 -5.78 7.49
N VAL A 17 -21.66 -5.39 8.43
CA VAL A 17 -20.90 -6.31 9.29
C VAL A 17 -21.21 -6.10 10.77
N ALA A 18 -22.49 -5.99 11.14
CA ALA A 18 -22.91 -6.15 12.52
C ALA A 18 -24.41 -6.48 12.58
N PHE A 19 -24.79 -7.36 13.51
CA PHE A 19 -26.15 -7.84 13.84
C PHE A 19 -26.64 -9.11 13.13
N ALA A 20 -26.09 -10.25 13.54
CA ALA A 20 -26.84 -11.50 13.62
C ALA A 20 -27.44 -11.63 15.03
N GLY A 21 -28.71 -11.24 15.19
CA GLY A 21 -29.47 -11.46 16.43
C GLY A 21 -30.63 -10.50 16.61
N GLY A 22 -31.78 -10.80 15.99
CA GLY A 22 -33.04 -10.10 16.29
C GLY A 22 -33.90 -9.84 15.05
N SER A 23 -35.08 -10.44 15.02
CA SER A 23 -36.04 -10.42 13.92
C SER A 23 -36.71 -9.04 13.71
N SER A 24 -36.53 -8.46 12.53
CA SER A 24 -37.56 -7.63 11.87
C SER A 24 -37.30 -7.63 10.37
N ALA A 25 -38.35 -7.78 9.56
CA ALA A 25 -38.29 -8.05 8.13
C ALA A 25 -37.39 -7.07 7.34
N PRO A 26 -36.62 -7.55 6.34
CA PRO A 26 -35.72 -6.70 5.58
C PRO A 26 -36.53 -5.73 4.72
N VAL A 27 -36.37 -4.43 4.96
CA VAL A 27 -36.79 -3.39 4.03
C VAL A 27 -35.72 -3.35 2.94
N THR A 28 -36.01 -3.99 1.80
CA THR A 28 -35.16 -3.95 0.62
C THR A 28 -35.32 -2.59 -0.06
N VAL A 29 -34.54 -1.60 0.35
CA VAL A 29 -34.36 -0.37 -0.44
C VAL A 29 -33.39 -0.71 -1.56
N ALA A 30 -33.90 -0.97 -2.76
CA ALA A 30 -33.06 -1.11 -3.94
C ALA A 30 -32.38 0.25 -4.20
N PRO A 31 -31.04 0.35 -4.18
CA PRO A 31 -30.38 1.58 -4.56
C PRO A 31 -30.62 1.83 -6.05
N VAL A 32 -31.33 2.90 -6.37
CA VAL A 32 -31.47 3.41 -7.73
C VAL A 32 -30.18 4.15 -8.05
N TRP A 33 -29.25 3.49 -8.73
CA TRP A 33 -28.02 4.09 -9.23
C TRP A 33 -28.29 4.79 -10.55
N ASP A 34 -28.95 5.94 -10.50
CA ASP A 34 -29.04 6.84 -11.65
C ASP A 34 -27.89 7.86 -11.56
N VAL A 35 -26.66 7.35 -11.66
CA VAL A 35 -25.46 8.19 -11.79
C VAL A 35 -25.14 8.24 -13.28
N PRO A 36 -25.13 9.42 -13.91
CA PRO A 36 -24.62 9.56 -15.27
C PRO A 36 -23.20 8.99 -15.28
N VAL A 37 -22.97 7.94 -16.07
CA VAL A 37 -21.65 7.33 -16.24
C VAL A 37 -20.79 8.32 -17.02
N GLU A 38 -20.23 9.29 -16.31
CA GLU A 38 -19.15 10.10 -16.83
C GLU A 38 -17.98 9.17 -17.15
N GLN A 39 -17.38 9.35 -18.33
CA GLN A 39 -16.53 8.36 -18.98
C GLN A 39 -15.50 7.76 -18.01
N SER A 40 -15.67 6.47 -17.72
CA SER A 40 -14.70 5.71 -16.95
C SER A 40 -13.40 5.62 -17.75
N LYS A 41 -12.31 6.14 -17.19
CA LYS A 41 -11.00 6.14 -17.85
C LYS A 41 -10.07 5.13 -17.20
N MET A 42 -9.44 4.30 -18.04
CA MET A 42 -8.29 3.53 -17.61
C MET A 42 -7.03 4.40 -17.68
N PHE A 43 -6.03 4.04 -16.90
CA PHE A 43 -4.74 4.69 -16.95
C PHE A 43 -3.61 3.75 -16.60
N VAL A 44 -2.41 4.09 -17.05
CA VAL A 44 -1.16 3.46 -16.62
C VAL A 44 -0.26 4.50 -15.96
N TYR A 45 0.59 4.08 -15.05
CA TYR A 45 1.51 4.98 -14.39
C TYR A 45 2.80 4.30 -13.96
N VAL A 46 3.81 5.14 -13.77
CA VAL A 46 5.10 4.78 -13.22
C VAL A 46 5.53 5.83 -12.20
N SER A 47 6.13 5.40 -11.10
CA SER A 47 6.73 6.28 -10.10
C SER A 47 8.07 5.77 -9.61
N GLY A 48 8.86 6.71 -9.10
CA GLY A 48 10.07 6.45 -8.35
C GLY A 48 10.12 7.35 -7.12
N GLY A 49 10.88 6.96 -6.11
CA GLY A 49 10.96 7.72 -4.88
C GLY A 49 11.95 7.15 -3.88
N ALA A 50 11.77 7.58 -2.64
CA ALA A 50 12.53 7.09 -1.50
C ALA A 50 11.59 6.29 -0.57
N THR A 51 12.13 5.22 0.00
CA THR A 51 11.48 4.38 1.01
C THR A 51 12.29 4.44 2.30
N SER A 52 11.59 4.36 3.43
CA SER A 52 12.16 4.12 4.75
C SER A 52 11.42 3.00 5.45
N VAL A 53 12.19 2.06 6.02
CA VAL A 53 11.66 0.88 6.71
C VAL A 53 11.99 1.01 8.19
N GLU A 54 10.98 0.86 9.05
CA GLU A 54 11.19 0.79 10.50
C GLU A 54 11.36 -0.68 10.88
N VAL A 55 12.56 -1.06 11.31
CA VAL A 55 12.89 -2.41 11.78
C VAL A 55 12.87 -2.41 13.32
N ASN A 56 12.00 -3.24 13.91
CA ASN A 56 11.94 -3.42 15.36
C ASN A 56 12.70 -4.70 15.75
N ASP A 57 13.88 -4.54 16.36
CA ASP A 57 14.72 -5.65 16.80
C ASP A 57 14.45 -6.01 18.27
N ASN A 58 14.13 -7.29 18.55
CA ASN A 58 14.18 -7.86 19.90
C ASN A 58 15.20 -9.00 19.95
N ILE A 59 16.48 -8.64 19.98
CA ILE A 59 17.60 -9.59 19.95
C ILE A 59 18.03 -9.94 21.39
N GLN A 60 17.96 -11.22 21.75
CA GLN A 60 18.53 -11.71 23.00
C GLN A 60 20.07 -11.62 23.00
N ASN A 61 20.64 -11.31 24.17
CA ASN A 61 22.08 -11.16 24.39
C ASN A 61 22.91 -12.28 23.74
N GLY A 62 23.68 -11.95 22.70
CA GLY A 62 24.68 -12.86 22.11
C GLY A 62 24.76 -12.89 20.58
N ILE A 63 23.79 -12.32 19.86
CA ILE A 63 23.80 -12.21 18.39
C ILE A 63 24.23 -10.79 18.02
N ILE A 64 25.27 -10.67 17.19
CA ILE A 64 25.79 -9.39 16.69
C ILE A 64 25.31 -9.25 15.24
N LEU A 65 24.43 -8.29 14.97
CA LEU A 65 24.06 -7.90 13.60
C LEU A 65 25.26 -7.23 12.92
N LEU A 66 25.44 -7.48 11.61
CA LEU A 66 26.47 -6.79 10.83
C LEU A 66 26.18 -5.28 10.78
N PRO A 67 27.21 -4.42 10.80
CA PRO A 67 27.04 -3.01 10.49
C PRO A 67 26.64 -2.88 9.01
N ASP A 68 25.61 -2.08 8.72
CA ASP A 68 24.95 -1.84 7.42
C ASP A 68 23.62 -2.61 7.16
N VAL A 69 23.21 -3.52 8.05
CA VAL A 69 21.88 -4.18 7.99
C VAL A 69 20.72 -3.23 8.38
N LEU A 70 21.05 -2.07 8.96
CA LEU A 70 20.13 -1.03 9.46
C LEU A 70 20.15 0.24 8.57
N ASN A 71 20.39 0.09 7.26
CA ASN A 71 20.29 1.23 6.36
C ASN A 71 18.81 1.51 6.03
N ASP A 72 18.20 2.39 6.82
CA ASP A 72 16.76 2.68 6.84
C ASP A 72 16.25 3.52 5.65
N SER A 73 17.05 3.70 4.59
CA SER A 73 16.63 4.49 3.43
C SER A 73 17.08 3.87 2.12
N SER A 74 16.14 3.72 1.19
CA SER A 74 16.38 3.13 -0.13
C SER A 74 15.55 3.82 -1.21
N ASN A 75 15.76 3.44 -2.47
CA ASN A 75 14.94 3.84 -3.59
C ASN A 75 13.79 2.84 -3.80
N VAL A 76 12.62 3.39 -4.09
CA VAL A 76 11.44 2.62 -4.47
C VAL A 76 11.08 2.91 -5.91
N TRP A 77 10.67 1.88 -6.65
CA TRP A 77 10.06 2.02 -7.96
C TRP A 77 8.70 1.35 -7.96
N GLU A 78 7.77 1.89 -8.74
CA GLU A 78 6.43 1.34 -8.86
C GLU A 78 5.90 1.50 -10.27
N GLY A 79 5.27 0.44 -10.76
CA GLY A 79 4.54 0.43 -12.02
C GLY A 79 3.16 -0.14 -11.82
N GLY A 80 2.15 0.48 -12.43
CA GLY A 80 0.78 0.05 -12.22
C GLY A 80 -0.21 0.50 -13.27
N ILE A 81 -1.41 -0.05 -13.12
CA ILE A 81 -2.60 0.31 -13.88
C ILE A 81 -3.64 0.85 -12.92
N GLY A 82 -4.58 1.62 -13.45
CA GLY A 82 -5.70 2.08 -12.66
C GLY A 82 -6.95 2.35 -13.48
N TYR A 83 -8.03 2.49 -12.74
CA TYR A 83 -9.37 2.66 -13.27
C TYR A 83 -10.06 3.77 -12.49
N ARG A 84 -10.52 4.79 -13.20
CA ARG A 84 -11.31 5.88 -12.67
C ARG A 84 -12.79 5.53 -12.79
N HIS A 85 -13.43 5.33 -11.65
CA HIS A 85 -14.87 5.05 -11.60
C HIS A 85 -15.69 6.34 -11.67
N SER A 86 -15.23 7.41 -11.03
CA SER A 86 -15.81 8.76 -11.09
C SER A 86 -14.70 9.83 -11.01
N GLU A 87 -15.05 11.11 -11.08
CA GLU A 87 -14.09 12.20 -10.89
C GLU A 87 -13.37 12.12 -9.54
N ASP A 88 -14.05 11.61 -8.51
CA ASP A 88 -13.51 11.51 -7.15
C ASP A 88 -12.97 10.12 -6.82
N LEU A 89 -13.47 9.04 -7.43
CA LEU A 89 -13.11 7.67 -7.04
C LEU A 89 -12.27 6.99 -8.12
N PHE A 90 -11.10 6.47 -7.72
CA PHE A 90 -10.28 5.64 -8.58
C PHE A 90 -9.60 4.51 -7.81
N ALA A 91 -9.35 3.41 -8.51
CA ALA A 91 -8.61 2.27 -7.99
C ALA A 91 -7.32 2.07 -8.79
N THR A 92 -6.30 1.53 -8.15
CA THR A 92 -5.05 1.11 -8.83
C THR A 92 -4.68 -0.31 -8.45
N ALA A 93 -3.95 -0.98 -9.34
CA ALA A 93 -3.23 -2.20 -9.05
C ALA A 93 -1.78 -1.98 -9.49
N PHE A 94 -0.82 -2.38 -8.66
CA PHE A 94 0.58 -2.05 -8.87
C PHE A 94 1.53 -3.13 -8.37
N VAL A 95 2.72 -3.10 -8.96
CA VAL A 95 3.91 -3.80 -8.49
C VAL A 95 4.90 -2.73 -8.06
N GLN A 96 5.41 -2.87 -6.85
CA GLN A 96 6.39 -1.99 -6.26
C GLN A 96 7.60 -2.81 -5.82
N GLY A 97 8.79 -2.31 -6.11
CA GLY A 97 10.04 -2.91 -5.66
C GLY A 97 10.85 -1.91 -4.84
N ASP A 98 11.30 -2.37 -3.69
CA ASP A 98 12.18 -1.66 -2.77
C ASP A 98 13.52 -2.41 -2.74
N SER A 99 14.62 -1.74 -3.08
CA SER A 99 15.95 -2.36 -3.16
C SER A 99 16.85 -1.82 -2.06
N LEU A 100 16.81 -2.43 -0.88
CA LEU A 100 17.71 -2.11 0.23
C LEU A 100 19.06 -2.82 0.01
N ASP A 101 20.10 -2.41 0.74
CA ASP A 101 21.48 -2.89 0.48
C ASP A 101 21.64 -4.42 0.63
N GLU A 102 20.84 -5.06 1.49
CA GLU A 102 20.87 -6.52 1.72
C GLU A 102 19.51 -7.22 1.54
N VAL A 103 18.45 -6.45 1.28
CA VAL A 103 17.06 -6.94 1.23
C VAL A 103 16.34 -6.36 0.03
N SER A 104 15.64 -7.22 -0.71
CA SER A 104 14.71 -6.82 -1.75
C SER A 104 13.29 -7.11 -1.30
N ILE A 105 12.42 -6.08 -1.34
CA ILE A 105 11.00 -6.25 -1.06
C ILE A 105 10.23 -6.03 -2.36
N ILE A 106 9.36 -6.97 -2.71
CA ILE A 106 8.45 -6.86 -3.83
C ILE A 106 7.02 -6.89 -3.31
N ASN A 107 6.30 -5.81 -3.60
CA ASN A 107 4.92 -5.59 -3.18
C ASN A 107 3.97 -5.70 -4.38
N PHE A 108 2.94 -6.52 -4.26
CA PHE A 108 1.82 -6.62 -5.19
C PHE A 108 0.56 -6.14 -4.49
N ALA A 109 0.03 -4.98 -4.86
CA ALA A 109 -1.05 -4.38 -4.12
C ALA A 109 -2.08 -3.68 -5.00
N ALA A 110 -3.25 -3.45 -4.42
CA ALA A 110 -4.33 -2.68 -4.99
C ALA A 110 -4.73 -1.56 -4.04
N THR A 111 -5.26 -0.47 -4.60
CA THR A 111 -5.73 0.67 -3.82
C THR A 111 -7.13 1.09 -4.23
N VAL A 112 -7.82 1.71 -3.29
CA VAL A 112 -9.04 2.48 -3.53
C VAL A 112 -8.80 3.87 -2.99
N ASN A 113 -9.03 4.89 -3.82
CA ASN A 113 -8.68 6.28 -3.54
C ASN A 113 -9.87 7.20 -3.75
N TYR A 114 -9.99 8.14 -2.83
CA TYR A 114 -10.87 9.29 -2.93
C TYR A 114 -10.05 10.54 -3.20
N ARG A 115 -10.35 11.22 -4.29
CA ARG A 115 -9.70 12.41 -4.83
C ARG A 115 -10.64 13.60 -4.69
N PHE A 116 -10.08 14.74 -4.31
CA PHE A 116 -10.79 16.02 -4.29
C PHE A 116 -10.57 16.71 -5.65
N SER A 117 -11.47 16.45 -6.60
CA SER A 117 -11.36 16.85 -8.00
C SER A 117 -11.58 18.35 -8.26
N ASP A 118 -12.22 19.07 -7.34
CA ASP A 118 -12.54 20.50 -7.46
C ASP A 118 -11.32 21.45 -7.42
N LEU A 119 -10.12 20.92 -7.19
CA LEU A 119 -8.90 21.71 -6.97
C LEU A 119 -7.94 21.58 -8.15
N VAL A 120 -7.17 22.65 -8.44
CA VAL A 120 -6.14 22.63 -9.50
C VAL A 120 -5.05 21.60 -9.22
N ILE A 121 -4.63 21.51 -7.96
CA ILE A 121 -3.86 20.41 -7.43
C ILE A 121 -4.87 19.54 -6.71
N MET A 122 -5.11 18.33 -7.20
CA MET A 122 -6.17 17.44 -6.69
C MET A 122 -5.57 16.51 -5.64
N PRO A 123 -5.72 16.81 -4.33
CA PRO A 123 -5.28 15.87 -3.30
C PRO A 123 -6.13 14.61 -3.34
N TYR A 124 -5.59 13.51 -2.85
CA TYR A 124 -6.32 12.27 -2.67
C TYR A 124 -5.82 11.52 -1.44
N VAL A 125 -6.69 10.65 -0.92
CA VAL A 125 -6.38 9.69 0.14
C VAL A 125 -6.93 8.34 -0.25
N GLY A 126 -6.28 7.26 0.19
CA GLY A 126 -6.70 5.92 -0.15
C GLY A 126 -6.23 4.87 0.82
N ALA A 127 -6.82 3.69 0.68
CA ALA A 127 -6.42 2.49 1.38
C ALA A 127 -5.69 1.55 0.43
N ILE A 128 -4.71 0.82 0.97
CA ILE A 128 -3.89 -0.16 0.27
C ILE A 128 -4.15 -1.54 0.88
N VAL A 129 -4.30 -2.54 0.03
CA VAL A 129 -4.29 -3.94 0.42
C VAL A 129 -3.49 -4.73 -0.61
N GLY A 130 -2.67 -5.66 -0.15
CA GLY A 130 -1.82 -6.43 -1.04
C GLY A 130 -1.12 -7.58 -0.37
N TYR A 131 -0.12 -8.07 -1.10
CA TYR A 131 0.78 -9.12 -0.70
C TYR A 131 2.22 -8.62 -0.89
N SER A 132 3.07 -8.89 0.09
CA SER A 132 4.46 -8.46 0.10
C SER A 132 5.37 -9.66 0.27
N LYS A 133 6.43 -9.72 -0.53
CA LYS A 133 7.47 -10.73 -0.45
C LYS A 133 8.82 -10.06 -0.18
N LEU A 134 9.52 -10.55 0.83
CA LEU A 134 10.86 -10.13 1.22
C LEU A 134 11.85 -11.25 0.88
N GLU A 135 12.85 -10.91 0.07
CA GLU A 135 13.96 -11.79 -0.31
C GLU A 135 15.28 -11.17 0.17
N TRP A 136 16.12 -11.96 0.84
CA TRP A 136 17.45 -11.53 1.27
C TRP A 136 18.50 -11.85 0.20
N ASP A 137 19.38 -10.89 -0.10
CA ASP A 137 20.47 -11.10 -1.04
C ASP A 137 21.65 -11.87 -0.40
N ASN A 138 21.83 -11.76 0.93
CA ASN A 138 22.82 -12.49 1.72
C ASN A 138 22.22 -12.98 3.06
N ILE A 139 22.80 -14.03 3.65
CA ILE A 139 22.37 -14.54 4.96
C ILE A 139 22.71 -13.48 6.03
N PRO A 140 21.72 -12.91 6.75
CA PRO A 140 21.93 -11.77 7.66
C PRO A 140 22.58 -12.13 9.01
N VAL A 141 22.98 -13.39 9.20
CA VAL A 141 23.52 -13.90 10.46
C VAL A 141 24.90 -14.51 10.26
N ASP A 142 25.83 -14.23 11.18
CA ASP A 142 27.10 -14.93 11.24
C ASP A 142 26.86 -16.40 11.57
N THR A 143 27.12 -17.27 10.59
CA THR A 143 26.88 -18.71 10.67
C THR A 143 28.10 -19.49 11.19
N THR A 144 29.16 -18.79 11.60
CA THR A 144 30.43 -19.41 12.00
C THR A 144 30.25 -20.32 13.21
N GLY A 145 30.16 -21.63 12.96
CA GLY A 145 30.03 -22.68 13.99
C GLY A 145 28.64 -23.30 14.12
N HIS A 146 27.68 -22.99 13.24
CA HIS A 146 26.33 -23.59 13.25
C HIS A 146 26.08 -24.34 11.92
N THR A 147 25.72 -25.62 12.01
CA THR A 147 25.64 -26.54 10.86
C THR A 147 24.25 -26.66 10.21
N ASN A 148 23.24 -25.97 10.73
CA ASN A 148 21.87 -26.00 10.22
C ASN A 148 21.32 -24.57 10.09
N VAL A 149 21.90 -23.80 9.18
CA VAL A 149 21.34 -22.49 8.81
C VAL A 149 20.54 -22.71 7.54
N GLU A 150 19.21 -22.60 7.63
CA GLU A 150 18.35 -22.61 6.45
C GLU A 150 18.74 -21.42 5.57
N SER A 151 19.23 -21.73 4.38
CA SER A 151 19.93 -20.80 3.48
C SER A 151 19.00 -19.89 2.68
N LYS A 152 17.74 -19.76 3.08
CA LYS A 152 16.77 -18.81 2.54
C LYS A 152 15.82 -18.36 3.64
N LEU A 153 15.96 -17.12 4.06
CA LEU A 153 15.10 -16.47 5.04
C LEU A 153 14.04 -15.65 4.29
N ASP A 154 13.27 -16.31 3.41
CA ASP A 154 12.20 -15.63 2.66
C ASP A 154 11.02 -15.39 3.62
N ALA A 155 10.48 -14.17 3.64
CA ALA A 155 9.26 -13.85 4.38
C ALA A 155 8.20 -13.32 3.42
N ASP A 156 6.97 -13.80 3.57
CA ASP A 156 5.85 -13.34 2.77
C ASP A 156 4.59 -13.19 3.60
N GLY A 157 3.77 -12.20 3.25
CA GLY A 157 2.63 -11.85 4.07
C GLY A 157 1.68 -10.87 3.39
N MET A 158 0.53 -10.66 4.03
CA MET A 158 -0.38 -9.60 3.61
C MET A 158 0.20 -8.25 4.01
N THR A 159 -0.06 -7.25 3.17
CA THR A 159 0.23 -5.85 3.49
C THR A 159 -1.05 -5.04 3.43
N PHE A 160 -1.19 -4.14 4.40
CA PHE A 160 -2.27 -3.17 4.48
C PHE A 160 -1.68 -1.79 4.67
N GLY A 161 -2.37 -0.77 4.21
CA GLY A 161 -1.86 0.58 4.42
C GLY A 161 -2.78 1.68 3.99
N LEU A 162 -2.24 2.88 4.10
CA LEU A 162 -2.89 4.11 3.70
C LEU A 162 -1.96 4.87 2.77
N GLN A 163 -2.56 5.64 1.88
CA GLN A 163 -1.82 6.61 1.08
C GLN A 163 -2.51 7.96 1.05
N ALA A 164 -1.70 8.99 0.91
CA ALA A 164 -2.14 10.34 0.64
C ALA A 164 -1.26 10.92 -0.47
N GLY A 165 -1.84 11.69 -1.38
CA GLY A 165 -1.09 12.26 -2.47
C GLY A 165 -1.77 13.45 -3.09
N ALA A 166 -1.18 13.94 -4.16
CA ALA A 166 -1.72 15.03 -4.96
C ALA A 166 -1.43 14.80 -6.44
N GLU A 167 -2.39 15.18 -7.28
CA GLU A 167 -2.31 15.08 -8.73
C GLU A 167 -2.32 16.48 -9.36
N TYR A 168 -1.60 16.63 -10.46
CA TYR A 168 -1.60 17.83 -11.29
C TYR A 168 -1.66 17.46 -12.78
N SER A 169 -2.71 17.85 -13.47
CA SER A 169 -2.90 17.57 -14.90
C SER A 169 -2.00 18.48 -15.74
N LEU A 170 -1.12 17.90 -16.54
CA LEU A 170 -0.25 18.61 -17.48
C LEU A 170 -0.90 18.84 -18.86
N GLY A 171 -1.99 18.14 -19.15
CA GLY A 171 -2.70 18.18 -20.42
C GLY A 171 -3.89 17.24 -20.40
N GLU A 172 -4.35 16.80 -21.58
CA GLU A 172 -5.53 15.96 -21.71
C GLU A 172 -5.31 14.51 -21.23
N ASN A 173 -4.10 13.98 -21.39
CA ASN A 173 -3.78 12.57 -21.10
C ASN A 173 -2.72 12.40 -20.02
N PHE A 174 -1.93 13.42 -19.69
CA PHE A 174 -0.82 13.30 -18.74
C PHE A 174 -1.13 13.97 -17.41
N THR A 175 -0.89 13.23 -16.33
CA THR A 175 -1.00 13.72 -14.95
C THR A 175 0.31 13.46 -14.21
N LEU A 176 0.85 14.48 -13.54
CA LEU A 176 1.88 14.29 -12.53
C LEU A 176 1.22 13.95 -11.20
N PHE A 177 1.87 13.12 -10.40
CA PHE A 177 1.43 12.90 -9.04
C PHE A 177 2.61 12.79 -8.09
N GLY A 178 2.37 13.19 -6.84
CA GLY A 178 3.21 12.89 -5.70
C GLY A 178 2.38 12.15 -4.66
N LYS A 179 2.97 11.17 -3.98
CA LYS A 179 2.29 10.39 -2.96
C LYS A 179 3.19 10.02 -1.81
N TYR A 180 2.57 9.88 -0.66
CA TYR A 180 3.10 9.29 0.54
C TYR A 180 2.30 8.03 0.85
N GLN A 181 2.98 6.92 1.14
CA GLN A 181 2.34 5.67 1.53
C GLN A 181 2.89 5.22 2.88
N PHE A 182 1.99 4.70 3.70
CA PHE A 182 2.32 4.02 4.95
C PHE A 182 1.76 2.60 4.83
N LEU A 183 2.64 1.60 4.85
CA LEU A 183 2.33 0.19 4.74
C LEU A 183 2.70 -0.51 6.05
N THR A 184 1.79 -1.31 6.57
CA THR A 184 2.04 -2.29 7.63
C THR A 184 2.16 -3.65 6.97
N MET A 185 3.16 -4.42 7.37
CA MET A 185 3.46 -5.73 6.82
C MET A 185 3.39 -6.77 7.94
N ASP A 186 2.85 -7.95 7.62
CA ASP A 186 2.86 -9.11 8.50
C ASP A 186 4.05 -10.00 8.13
N HIS A 187 5.27 -9.47 8.32
CA HIS A 187 6.52 -10.18 8.04
C HIS A 187 7.14 -10.62 9.37
N LEU A 188 6.82 -11.85 9.76
CA LEU A 188 7.35 -12.48 10.97
C LEU A 188 8.44 -13.48 10.56
N MET A 189 9.70 -13.16 10.87
CA MET A 189 10.82 -14.07 10.68
C MET A 189 11.20 -14.76 11.98
N GLU A 190 11.12 -16.09 12.02
CA GLU A 190 11.56 -16.89 13.16
C GLU A 190 13.02 -17.34 12.96
N ILE A 191 13.94 -16.74 13.70
CA ILE A 191 15.37 -17.10 13.69
C ILE A 191 15.64 -18.06 14.87
N PHE A 192 16.08 -19.28 14.55
CA PHE A 192 16.51 -20.32 15.51
C PHE A 192 15.50 -20.63 16.64
N LYS A 193 14.18 -20.55 16.38
CA LYS A 193 13.10 -20.83 17.36
C LYS A 193 13.18 -20.01 18.65
N THR A 194 13.96 -18.93 18.67
CA THR A 194 14.30 -18.19 19.89
C THR A 194 14.45 -16.69 19.66
N SER A 195 14.44 -16.20 18.43
CA SER A 195 14.50 -14.78 18.09
C SER A 195 13.56 -14.50 16.93
N GLU A 196 12.83 -13.40 16.98
CA GLU A 196 11.90 -12.96 15.93
C GLU A 196 12.35 -11.59 15.42
N ILE A 197 12.40 -11.41 14.10
CA ILE A 197 12.58 -10.08 13.49
C ILE A 197 11.27 -9.73 12.79
N GLU A 198 10.65 -8.63 13.22
CA GLU A 198 9.39 -8.12 12.67
C GLU A 198 9.67 -6.86 11.85
N HIS A 199 9.44 -6.94 10.53
CA HIS A 199 9.42 -5.77 9.68
C HIS A 199 8.00 -5.18 9.70
N ALA A 200 7.75 -4.27 10.64
CA ALA A 200 6.39 -3.84 10.97
C ALA A 200 5.85 -2.77 10.01
N ASN A 201 6.66 -1.77 9.66
CA ASN A 201 6.19 -0.59 8.91
C ASN A 201 7.14 -0.14 7.80
N LEU A 202 6.57 0.22 6.66
CA LEU A 202 7.26 0.78 5.51
C LEU A 202 6.62 2.11 5.09
N GLN A 203 7.45 3.12 4.89
CA GLN A 203 7.05 4.49 4.55
C GLN A 203 7.65 4.88 3.21
N ASN A 204 6.81 5.25 2.25
CA ASN A 204 7.25 5.63 0.91
C ASN A 204 6.90 7.07 0.59
N VAL A 205 7.85 7.82 0.03
CA VAL A 205 7.60 9.11 -0.64
C VAL A 205 7.94 8.94 -2.11
N GLN A 206 6.96 9.13 -2.99
CA GLN A 206 7.10 8.86 -4.43
C GLN A 206 6.55 10.00 -5.29
N GLY A 207 7.18 10.17 -6.45
CA GLY A 207 6.71 11.03 -7.53
C GLY A 207 6.63 10.27 -8.84
N GLY A 208 5.65 10.58 -9.67
CA GLY A 208 5.44 9.84 -10.91
C GLY A 208 4.59 10.54 -11.95
N VAL A 209 4.39 9.83 -13.04
CA VAL A 209 3.60 10.27 -14.19
C VAL A 209 2.58 9.19 -14.52
N ARG A 210 1.35 9.62 -14.83
CA ARG A 210 0.24 8.80 -15.29
C ARG A 210 -0.20 9.23 -16.68
N TYR A 211 -0.55 8.25 -17.50
CA TYR A 211 -1.19 8.42 -18.80
C TYR A 211 -2.63 7.87 -18.78
N GLU A 212 -3.62 8.71 -19.10
CA GLU A 212 -5.04 8.36 -19.23
C GLU A 212 -5.40 8.05 -20.68
N PHE A 213 -6.12 6.95 -20.91
CA PHE A 213 -6.60 6.51 -22.23
C PHE A 213 -7.95 7.13 -22.59
#